data_AF-A0A9I9DQF4-F1
#
_entry.id   AF-A0A9I9DQF4-F1
#
_cell.length_a   1.000
_cell.length_b   1.000
_cell.length_c   1.000
_cell.angle_alpha   90.00
_cell.angle_beta   90.00
_cell.angle_gamma   90.00
#
_symmetry.space_group_name_H-M   'P 1'
#
loop_
_entity.id
_entity.type
_entity.pdbx_description
1 polymer ?
#
loop_
_entity_poly.entity_id
_entity_poly.type
_entity_poly.pdbx_seq_one_letter_code
_entity_poly.pdbx_strand_id
1 'polypeptide(L)'
;KNAKTSNPLSFRAPLTLSSLPFSTFFVSLLTISHLFFSMASDNLSSVSGAADDDNYGFRREEMYQSNLAGTVSAYDRHVFLCYKTPEAWPSHLESSDCDLLPKLLSAALKARKDDISLKTKLTMFSGRYETGFSDGDLLIFPDMIKYSGLKDSDVDGFVDDVLVNNKPWASGVPEVFTGSHVFVCVHASRDRRCGVCGPILVQKLDEEIELRGLKDQVYVSPCSHIGGHKYAGNLIIYQPGTDGKTTGHWYGYVTPEDLSELFEQHIAKGEVVERLLRGQMGTNPEEVQKEGEQKLPNGEDSKESKVEIKENGNQSKVETVASCCQGSNGFTCCRDESSGKSSSIEERSKEISNDEQVPTTASKFSCWTGKWEQSEILTAVAVVGAVATVAVAYSIYRRSG
;
A
#
# COMPACT_ATOMS: atom_id res chain seq x y z
N LYS A 1 -17.62 54.72 81.88
CA LYS A 1 -18.63 53.87 81.20
C LYS A 1 -17.91 52.60 80.73
N ASN A 2 -17.58 51.67 81.63
CA ASN A 2 -18.29 50.40 81.96
C ASN A 2 -18.58 49.57 80.68
N ALA A 3 -17.94 48.43 80.37
CA ALA A 3 -17.71 47.15 81.07
C ALA A 3 -18.98 46.31 81.34
N LYS A 4 -19.05 45.10 80.73
CA LYS A 4 -19.70 43.83 81.16
C LYS A 4 -19.72 42.87 79.94
N THR A 5 -18.94 41.78 79.81
CA THR A 5 -18.92 40.44 80.48
C THR A 5 -20.25 39.67 80.52
N SER A 6 -20.32 38.51 79.84
CA SER A 6 -20.71 37.20 80.41
C SER A 6 -20.79 36.07 79.35
N ASN A 7 -20.00 35.01 79.55
CA ASN A 7 -20.26 33.60 79.14
C ASN A 7 -21.32 32.98 80.09
N PRO A 8 -22.00 31.82 79.84
CA PRO A 8 -21.33 30.49 79.74
C PRO A 8 -22.08 29.26 79.09
N LEU A 9 -21.40 28.10 79.15
CA LEU A 9 -21.87 26.68 79.22
C LEU A 9 -22.11 25.81 77.95
N SER A 10 -21.13 24.92 77.68
CA SER A 10 -21.16 23.43 77.54
C SER A 10 -22.36 22.70 76.91
N PHE A 11 -22.12 21.86 75.87
CA PHE A 11 -22.24 20.38 75.95
C PHE A 11 -21.86 19.63 74.64
N ARG A 12 -21.18 18.49 74.81
CA ARG A 12 -21.16 17.21 74.04
C ARG A 12 -20.53 17.08 72.63
N ALA A 13 -19.58 16.14 72.56
CA ALA A 13 -19.05 15.44 71.37
C ALA A 13 -20.12 14.56 70.68
N PRO A 14 -19.85 13.97 69.48
CA PRO A 14 -19.10 12.71 69.45
C PRO A 14 -18.18 12.44 68.24
N LEU A 15 -17.14 11.64 68.54
CA LEU A 15 -16.64 10.47 67.81
C LEU A 15 -16.19 10.61 66.34
N THR A 16 -14.87 10.72 66.20
CA THR A 16 -14.08 10.24 65.06
C THR A 16 -14.07 8.71 65.01
N LEU A 17 -14.34 8.11 63.85
CA LEU A 17 -13.92 6.74 63.54
C LEU A 17 -12.97 6.77 62.36
N SER A 18 -11.74 6.36 62.64
CA SER A 18 -10.58 6.29 61.78
C SER A 18 -10.59 5.02 60.91
N SER A 19 -10.16 5.20 59.66
CA SER A 19 -9.23 4.34 58.90
C SER A 19 -9.51 2.84 58.75
N LEU A 20 -9.81 2.43 57.51
CA LEU A 20 -9.29 1.19 56.89
C LEU A 20 -8.89 1.45 55.42
N PRO A 21 -7.90 0.74 54.87
CA PRO A 21 -7.04 1.25 53.80
C PRO A 21 -7.56 0.93 52.40
N PHE A 22 -7.62 1.95 51.55
CA PHE A 22 -7.71 1.83 50.10
C PHE A 22 -6.34 1.43 49.55
N SER A 23 -6.02 0.14 49.53
CA SER A 23 -4.89 -0.39 48.78
C SER A 23 -5.17 -1.83 48.42
N THR A 24 -5.60 -2.05 47.18
CA THR A 24 -5.56 -3.30 46.39
C THR A 24 -6.37 -3.12 45.09
N PHE A 25 -6.12 -2.07 44.32
CA PHE A 25 -6.70 -1.98 42.96
C PHE A 25 -5.78 -1.33 41.90
N PHE A 26 -4.53 -1.02 42.22
CA PHE A 26 -3.59 -0.40 41.28
C PHE A 26 -2.34 -1.22 40.94
N VAL A 27 -2.29 -2.50 41.36
CA VAL A 27 -1.19 -3.41 40.99
C VAL A 27 -1.78 -4.64 40.29
N SER A 28 -2.34 -4.44 39.10
CA SER A 28 -2.68 -5.54 38.18
C SER A 28 -2.73 -5.12 36.70
N LEU A 29 -2.62 -3.82 36.37
CA LEU A 29 -2.62 -3.36 34.98
C LEU A 29 -1.22 -3.14 34.37
N LEU A 30 -0.16 -3.02 35.17
CA LEU A 30 1.20 -2.78 34.64
C LEU A 30 2.01 -4.05 34.36
N THR A 31 1.57 -5.23 34.80
CA THR A 31 2.26 -6.50 34.52
C THR A 31 1.71 -7.26 33.31
N ILE A 32 0.55 -6.85 32.78
CA ILE A 32 -0.02 -7.48 31.58
C ILE A 32 0.58 -6.87 30.29
N SER A 33 1.06 -5.63 30.32
CA SER A 33 1.61 -4.98 29.11
C SER A 33 3.04 -5.42 28.73
N HIS A 34 3.77 -6.12 29.61
CA HIS A 34 5.11 -6.63 29.32
C HIS A 34 5.16 -8.12 28.94
N LEU A 35 4.05 -8.85 29.06
CA LEU A 35 3.96 -10.26 28.67
C LEU A 35 3.38 -10.49 27.26
N PHE A 36 2.80 -9.47 26.63
CA PHE A 36 2.31 -9.55 25.25
C PHE A 36 3.37 -9.21 24.17
N PHE A 37 4.56 -8.73 24.57
CA PHE A 37 5.61 -8.33 23.62
C PHE A 37 6.74 -9.37 23.42
N SER A 38 6.62 -10.58 23.99
CA SER A 38 7.70 -11.59 23.94
C SER A 38 7.37 -12.87 23.17
N MET A 39 6.27 -12.94 22.42
CA MET A 39 5.84 -14.16 21.70
C MET A 39 5.40 -13.91 20.25
N ALA A 40 5.84 -12.81 19.63
CA ALA A 40 5.49 -12.47 18.25
C ALA A 40 6.70 -12.13 17.36
N SER A 41 7.90 -12.60 17.73
CA SER A 41 9.13 -12.40 16.93
C SER A 41 9.62 -13.67 16.22
N ASP A 42 8.96 -14.81 16.41
CA ASP A 42 9.31 -16.05 15.71
C ASP A 42 8.09 -16.53 14.92
N ASN A 43 8.31 -16.79 13.62
CA ASN A 43 7.35 -17.36 12.64
C ASN A 43 6.44 -16.42 11.84
N LEU A 44 6.99 -15.39 11.17
CA LEU A 44 6.43 -14.97 9.87
C LEU A 44 7.20 -15.57 8.69
N SER A 45 8.43 -16.06 8.92
CA SER A 45 9.26 -16.75 7.92
C SER A 45 8.75 -18.14 7.53
N SER A 46 7.75 -18.69 8.24
CA SER A 46 7.27 -20.07 8.02
C SER A 46 5.86 -20.17 7.42
N VAL A 47 5.24 -19.05 7.05
CA VAL A 47 3.88 -19.05 6.48
C VAL A 47 3.86 -19.21 4.96
N SER A 48 4.99 -19.05 4.27
CA SER A 48 5.17 -19.50 2.89
C SER A 48 5.98 -20.80 2.92
N GLY A 49 5.38 -21.94 2.58
CA GLY A 49 6.12 -23.20 2.45
C GLY A 49 7.26 -23.04 1.44
N ALA A 50 8.31 -23.86 1.55
CA ALA A 50 9.46 -23.82 0.64
C ALA A 50 9.05 -23.79 -0.85
N ALA A 51 7.96 -24.47 -1.21
CA ALA A 51 7.39 -24.48 -2.55
C ALA A 51 6.85 -23.10 -3.02
N ASP A 52 6.37 -22.23 -2.11
CA ASP A 52 5.94 -20.88 -2.45
C ASP A 52 7.15 -19.96 -2.70
N ASP A 53 8.26 -20.16 -1.99
CA ASP A 53 9.49 -19.38 -2.19
C ASP A 53 10.18 -19.74 -3.53
N ASP A 54 10.21 -21.03 -3.88
CA ASP A 54 10.77 -21.51 -5.15
C ASP A 54 9.95 -21.05 -6.37
N ASN A 55 8.63 -20.90 -6.24
CA ASN A 55 7.75 -20.51 -7.35
C ASN A 55 7.44 -19.00 -7.41
N TYR A 56 7.40 -18.31 -6.27
CA TYR A 56 6.93 -16.93 -6.16
C TYR A 56 7.85 -16.00 -5.36
N GLY A 57 8.77 -16.55 -4.56
CA GLY A 57 9.64 -15.80 -3.67
C GLY A 57 10.99 -15.43 -4.28
N PHE A 58 12.04 -15.48 -3.47
CA PHE A 58 13.39 -15.01 -3.85
C PHE A 58 14.29 -16.13 -4.41
N ARG A 59 13.80 -17.37 -4.43
CA ARG A 59 14.54 -18.55 -4.93
C ARG A 59 14.13 -19.01 -6.33
N ARG A 60 13.28 -18.23 -6.99
CA ARG A 60 12.81 -18.50 -8.35
C ARG A 60 13.97 -18.64 -9.32
N GLU A 61 13.96 -19.73 -10.11
CA GLU A 61 15.05 -20.05 -11.05
C GLU A 61 15.29 -18.94 -12.07
N GLU A 62 14.25 -18.22 -12.50
CA GLU A 62 14.37 -17.16 -13.50
C GLU A 62 14.89 -15.82 -12.96
N MET A 63 15.18 -15.70 -11.66
CA MET A 63 15.78 -14.48 -11.11
C MET A 63 17.14 -14.21 -11.77
N TYR A 64 17.40 -12.92 -12.03
CA TYR A 64 18.64 -12.44 -12.65
C TYR A 64 18.93 -12.90 -14.09
N GLN A 65 18.02 -13.65 -14.73
CA GLN A 65 18.22 -14.11 -16.11
C GLN A 65 17.89 -13.03 -17.16
N SER A 66 17.06 -12.05 -16.79
CA SER A 66 16.62 -10.98 -17.70
C SER A 66 17.37 -9.68 -17.42
N ASN A 67 17.71 -8.94 -18.49
CA ASN A 67 18.19 -7.57 -18.35
C ASN A 67 17.08 -6.69 -17.71
N LEU A 68 17.45 -5.97 -16.64
CA LEU A 68 16.57 -5.07 -15.91
C LEU A 68 16.55 -3.66 -16.52
N ALA A 69 17.68 -3.17 -17.01
CA ALA A 69 17.84 -1.80 -17.47
C ALA A 69 16.90 -1.48 -18.63
N GLY A 70 16.19 -0.36 -18.54
CA GLY A 70 15.25 0.10 -19.56
C GLY A 70 13.90 -0.65 -19.55
N THR A 71 13.59 -1.44 -18.52
CA THR A 71 12.31 -2.19 -18.44
C THR A 71 11.16 -1.36 -17.85
N VAL A 72 11.43 -0.11 -17.49
CA VAL A 72 10.41 0.85 -17.03
C VAL A 72 10.06 1.77 -18.18
N SER A 73 8.76 1.86 -18.48
CA SER A 73 8.25 2.84 -19.45
C SER A 73 8.58 4.26 -18.99
N ALA A 74 9.15 5.10 -19.86
CA ALA A 74 9.39 6.51 -19.58
C ALA A 74 8.14 7.19 -19.00
N TYR A 75 8.32 8.06 -18.00
CA TYR A 75 7.29 8.88 -17.39
C TYR A 75 7.95 10.02 -16.61
N ASP A 76 7.23 11.12 -16.42
CA ASP A 76 7.79 12.36 -15.88
C ASP A 76 7.28 12.68 -14.48
N ARG A 77 6.05 12.24 -14.16
CA ARG A 77 5.38 12.49 -12.87
C ARG A 77 4.78 11.21 -12.31
N HIS A 78 4.90 11.02 -11.00
CA HIS A 78 4.22 9.92 -10.29
C HIS A 78 3.29 10.50 -9.23
N VAL A 79 2.01 10.18 -9.35
CA VAL A 79 1.01 10.45 -8.33
C VAL A 79 0.76 9.17 -7.55
N PHE A 80 0.97 9.22 -6.25
CA PHE A 80 0.61 8.15 -5.34
C PHE A 80 -0.65 8.50 -4.57
N LEU A 81 -1.65 7.62 -4.60
CA LEU A 81 -2.90 7.79 -3.84
C LEU A 81 -2.86 6.89 -2.60
N CYS A 82 -2.95 7.47 -1.42
CA CYS A 82 -3.17 6.74 -0.18
C CYS A 82 -4.60 6.23 -0.17
N TYR A 83 -4.78 4.91 -0.18
CA TYR A 83 -6.12 4.34 -0.22
C TYR A 83 -6.12 2.91 0.29
N LYS A 84 -6.74 2.68 1.45
CA LYS A 84 -6.92 1.37 2.08
C LYS A 84 -5.61 0.59 2.25
N THR A 85 -5.71 -0.59 2.84
CA THR A 85 -4.59 -1.53 2.98
C THR A 85 -4.50 -2.48 1.77
N PRO A 86 -3.34 -3.12 1.53
CA PRO A 86 -3.13 -4.00 0.39
C PRO A 86 -4.15 -5.14 0.25
N GLU A 87 -4.71 -5.61 1.35
CA GLU A 87 -5.69 -6.71 1.39
C GLU A 87 -7.03 -6.31 0.78
N ALA A 88 -7.33 -5.01 0.75
CA ALA A 88 -8.58 -4.47 0.21
C ALA A 88 -8.47 -4.09 -1.27
N TRP A 89 -7.28 -4.13 -1.88
CA TRP A 89 -7.10 -3.67 -3.26
C TRP A 89 -7.60 -4.69 -4.29
N PRO A 90 -8.41 -4.25 -5.27
CA PRO A 90 -8.83 -5.10 -6.37
C PRO A 90 -7.65 -5.46 -7.28
N SER A 91 -7.71 -6.61 -7.93
CA SER A 91 -6.67 -7.04 -8.88
C SER A 91 -6.51 -6.08 -10.06
N HIS A 92 -7.52 -5.28 -10.36
CA HIS A 92 -7.46 -4.14 -11.26
C HIS A 92 -8.15 -2.94 -10.63
N LEU A 93 -7.53 -1.77 -10.73
CA LEU A 93 -8.08 -0.52 -10.18
C LEU A 93 -9.52 -0.22 -10.63
N GLU A 94 -9.85 -0.61 -11.86
CA GLU A 94 -11.12 -0.29 -12.51
C GLU A 94 -12.21 -1.34 -12.27
N SER A 95 -11.86 -2.49 -11.69
CA SER A 95 -12.79 -3.62 -11.54
C SER A 95 -13.65 -3.55 -10.27
N SER A 96 -13.39 -2.60 -9.38
CA SER A 96 -14.20 -2.42 -8.17
C SER A 96 -15.31 -1.39 -8.40
N ASP A 97 -16.53 -1.75 -8.01
CA ASP A 97 -17.67 -0.83 -7.98
C ASP A 97 -17.85 -0.15 -6.62
N CYS A 98 -17.12 -0.61 -5.60
CA CYS A 98 -17.14 -0.06 -4.25
C CYS A 98 -15.99 0.93 -4.00
N ASP A 99 -14.94 0.91 -4.83
CA ASP A 99 -13.77 1.78 -4.71
C ASP A 99 -13.83 2.92 -5.73
N LEU A 100 -14.71 3.90 -5.48
CA LEU A 100 -14.98 4.98 -6.43
C LEU A 100 -13.79 5.92 -6.60
N LEU A 101 -13.13 6.37 -5.52
CA LEU A 101 -12.05 7.35 -5.61
C LEU A 101 -10.92 6.93 -6.57
N PRO A 102 -10.30 5.74 -6.44
CA PRO A 102 -9.19 5.38 -7.31
C PRO A 102 -9.65 5.17 -8.77
N LYS A 103 -10.87 4.66 -8.96
CA LYS A 103 -11.50 4.47 -10.27
C LYS A 103 -11.76 5.80 -10.97
N LEU A 104 -12.35 6.77 -10.27
CA LEU A 104 -12.62 8.12 -10.77
C LEU A 104 -11.31 8.84 -11.12
N LEU A 105 -10.29 8.77 -10.25
CA LEU A 105 -9.00 9.39 -10.51
C LEU A 105 -8.29 8.77 -11.73
N SER A 106 -8.31 7.44 -11.85
CA SER A 106 -7.81 6.75 -13.04
C SER A 106 -8.56 7.16 -14.31
N ALA A 107 -9.89 7.22 -14.26
CA ALA A 107 -10.71 7.62 -15.39
C ALA A 107 -10.45 9.08 -15.80
N ALA A 108 -10.35 10.00 -14.83
CA ALA A 108 -10.07 11.41 -15.09
C ALA A 108 -8.70 11.63 -15.73
N LEU A 109 -7.66 10.91 -15.27
CA LEU A 109 -6.33 10.91 -15.89
C LEU A 109 -6.35 10.39 -17.33
N LYS A 110 -7.10 9.30 -17.59
CA LYS A 110 -7.24 8.75 -18.95
C LYS A 110 -7.98 9.72 -19.87
N ALA A 111 -9.03 10.36 -19.38
CA ALA A 111 -9.85 11.29 -20.15
C ALA A 111 -9.10 12.56 -20.57
N ARG A 112 -8.18 13.05 -19.73
CA ARG A 112 -7.38 14.27 -19.95
C ARG A 112 -5.94 13.98 -20.37
N LYS A 113 -5.64 12.76 -20.81
CA LYS A 113 -4.27 12.30 -21.10
C LYS A 113 -3.53 13.23 -22.08
N ASP A 114 -4.24 13.75 -23.08
CA ASP A 114 -3.65 14.60 -24.12
C ASP A 114 -3.48 16.07 -23.66
N ASP A 115 -4.19 16.48 -22.60
CA ASP A 115 -4.08 17.80 -21.99
C ASP A 115 -2.99 17.86 -20.90
N ILE A 116 -2.63 16.70 -20.32
CA ILE A 116 -1.58 16.59 -19.30
C ILE A 116 -0.20 16.64 -19.97
N SER A 117 0.50 17.75 -19.75
CA SER A 117 1.85 17.98 -20.31
C SER A 117 2.93 16.99 -19.86
N LEU A 118 2.84 16.44 -18.65
CA LEU A 118 3.81 15.50 -18.08
C LEU A 118 3.25 14.09 -18.05
N LYS A 119 3.98 13.11 -18.59
CA LYS A 119 3.52 11.72 -18.60
C LYS A 119 3.39 11.21 -17.17
N THR A 120 2.14 11.09 -16.71
CA THR A 120 1.82 10.85 -15.30
C THR A 120 1.48 9.38 -15.06
N LYS A 121 2.12 8.77 -14.06
CA LYS A 121 1.74 7.45 -13.51
C LYS A 121 0.88 7.65 -12.25
N LEU A 122 -0.08 6.75 -12.06
CA LEU A 122 -0.88 6.65 -10.85
C LEU A 122 -0.61 5.30 -10.18
N THR A 123 -0.29 5.33 -8.88
CA THR A 123 -0.10 4.13 -8.06
C THR A 123 -0.81 4.32 -6.72
N MET A 124 -1.52 3.32 -6.23
CA MET A 124 -2.02 3.35 -4.85
C MET A 124 -0.93 2.93 -3.87
N PHE A 125 -0.93 3.50 -2.68
CA PHE A 125 -0.12 3.03 -1.56
C PHE A 125 -0.92 2.96 -0.28
N SER A 126 -0.43 2.14 0.65
CA SER A 126 -0.96 2.06 2.00
C SER A 126 -0.16 3.03 2.86
N GLY A 127 -0.80 4.13 3.28
CA GLY A 127 -0.26 4.99 4.33
C GLY A 127 -0.15 4.23 5.65
N ARG A 128 0.82 4.59 6.48
CA ARG A 128 0.91 4.08 7.85
C ARG A 128 0.28 5.07 8.82
N TYR A 129 -0.39 4.57 9.85
CA TYR A 129 -1.02 5.42 10.86
C TYR A 129 -0.01 6.33 11.55
N GLU A 130 1.21 5.84 11.80
CA GLU A 130 2.27 6.61 12.45
C GLU A 130 2.75 7.79 11.58
N THR A 131 2.61 7.67 10.27
CA THR A 131 3.01 8.70 9.29
C THR A 131 1.91 9.74 9.01
N GLY A 132 0.74 9.62 9.64
CA GLY A 132 -0.34 10.60 9.51
C GLY A 132 -1.01 10.65 8.12
N PHE A 133 -0.93 9.56 7.35
CA PHE A 133 -1.65 9.44 6.09
C PHE A 133 -3.09 8.98 6.31
N SER A 134 -3.99 9.52 5.50
CA SER A 134 -5.40 9.12 5.45
C SER A 134 -5.81 8.76 4.03
N ASP A 135 -6.88 7.98 3.88
CA ASP A 135 -7.48 7.70 2.57
C ASP A 135 -7.81 8.99 1.83
N GLY A 136 -7.37 9.08 0.58
CA GLY A 136 -7.50 10.28 -0.26
C GLY A 136 -6.27 11.20 -0.23
N ASP A 137 -5.28 10.96 0.63
CA ASP A 137 -4.03 11.69 0.56
C ASP A 137 -3.28 11.34 -0.73
N LEU A 138 -2.61 12.33 -1.31
CA LEU A 138 -1.86 12.21 -2.56
C LEU A 138 -0.42 12.65 -2.35
N LEU A 139 0.53 11.91 -2.91
CA LEU A 139 1.93 12.33 -3.03
C LEU A 139 2.27 12.54 -4.51
N ILE A 140 2.95 13.64 -4.82
CA ILE A 140 3.35 13.99 -6.19
C ILE A 140 4.87 14.07 -6.27
N PHE A 141 5.46 13.21 -7.09
CA PHE A 141 6.88 13.22 -7.44
C PHE A 141 7.06 13.69 -8.90
N PRO A 142 8.11 14.46 -9.23
CA PRO A 142 9.27 14.83 -8.41
C PRO A 142 9.03 15.99 -7.42
N ASP A 143 7.85 16.60 -7.43
CA ASP A 143 7.58 17.88 -6.76
C ASP A 143 7.66 17.82 -5.22
N MET A 144 7.64 16.62 -4.62
CA MET A 144 7.65 16.40 -3.17
C MET A 144 6.50 17.13 -2.47
N ILE A 145 5.32 17.10 -3.10
CA ILE A 145 4.10 17.75 -2.60
C ILE A 145 3.09 16.68 -2.18
N LYS A 146 2.54 16.86 -0.98
CA LYS A 146 1.38 16.14 -0.47
C LYS A 146 0.13 17.01 -0.60
N TYR A 147 -0.97 16.41 -1.04
CA TYR A 147 -2.32 16.95 -0.85
C TYR A 147 -3.10 16.01 0.05
N SER A 148 -3.91 16.57 0.95
CA SER A 148 -4.63 15.78 1.95
C SER A 148 -6.10 15.64 1.58
N GLY A 149 -6.65 14.43 1.74
CA GLY A 149 -8.09 14.16 1.71
C GLY A 149 -8.83 14.46 0.40
N LEU A 150 -8.31 14.03 -0.75
CA LEU A 150 -9.05 14.07 -2.02
C LEU A 150 -10.34 13.23 -1.91
N LYS A 151 -11.47 13.83 -2.29
CA LYS A 151 -12.79 13.17 -2.33
C LYS A 151 -13.22 12.88 -3.75
N ASP A 152 -14.15 11.95 -3.92
CA ASP A 152 -14.78 11.60 -5.19
C ASP A 152 -15.28 12.83 -5.97
N SER A 153 -15.89 13.79 -5.27
CA SER A 153 -16.44 15.02 -5.87
C SER A 153 -15.39 15.98 -6.41
N ASP A 154 -14.15 15.87 -5.94
CA ASP A 154 -13.12 16.87 -6.20
C ASP A 154 -12.06 16.37 -7.21
N VAL A 155 -12.19 15.11 -7.66
CA VAL A 155 -11.26 14.46 -8.61
C VAL A 155 -11.05 15.30 -9.86
N ASP A 156 -12.13 15.75 -10.50
CA ASP A 156 -12.03 16.54 -11.73
C ASP A 156 -11.30 17.85 -11.50
N GLY A 157 -11.67 18.58 -10.43
CA GLY A 157 -11.01 19.84 -10.07
C GLY A 157 -9.53 19.65 -9.75
N PHE A 158 -9.16 18.58 -9.03
CA PHE A 158 -7.77 18.25 -8.76
C PHE A 158 -6.98 17.97 -10.04
N VAL A 159 -7.50 17.11 -10.93
CA VAL A 159 -6.82 16.78 -12.18
C VAL A 159 -6.68 18.02 -13.07
N ASP A 160 -7.73 18.83 -13.18
CA ASP A 160 -7.69 20.07 -13.96
C ASP A 160 -6.70 21.08 -13.38
N ASP A 161 -6.77 21.39 -12.09
CA ASP A 161 -5.88 22.38 -11.47
C ASP A 161 -4.42 21.92 -11.47
N VAL A 162 -4.15 20.73 -10.94
CA VAL A 162 -2.79 20.28 -10.61
C VAL A 162 -2.11 19.60 -11.79
N LEU A 163 -2.82 18.72 -12.51
CA LEU A 163 -2.19 17.85 -13.49
C LEU A 163 -2.24 18.42 -14.90
N VAL A 164 -3.33 19.09 -15.27
CA VAL A 164 -3.47 19.77 -16.57
C VAL A 164 -2.84 21.16 -16.51
N ASN A 165 -3.25 21.98 -15.54
CA ASN A 165 -2.88 23.41 -15.50
C ASN A 165 -1.60 23.71 -14.69
N ASN A 166 -1.02 22.72 -13.98
CA ASN A 166 0.14 22.89 -13.10
C ASN A 166 -0.03 24.03 -12.07
N LYS A 167 -1.23 24.14 -11.49
CA LYS A 167 -1.59 25.10 -10.44
C LYS A 167 -1.85 24.38 -9.12
N PRO A 168 -1.70 25.06 -7.98
CA PRO A 168 -2.16 24.52 -6.71
C PRO A 168 -3.66 24.17 -6.78
N TRP A 169 -4.02 23.01 -6.24
CA TRP A 169 -5.41 22.58 -6.15
C TRP A 169 -6.26 23.62 -5.39
N ALA A 170 -7.36 24.09 -5.97
CA ALA A 170 -8.16 25.15 -5.36
C ALA A 170 -8.78 24.74 -4.00
N SER A 171 -9.08 23.46 -3.82
CA SER A 171 -9.75 22.93 -2.62
C SER A 171 -8.79 22.35 -1.57
N GLY A 172 -7.47 22.37 -1.82
CA GLY A 172 -6.49 21.77 -0.92
C GLY A 172 -5.20 22.58 -0.83
N VAL A 173 -4.50 22.45 0.30
CA VAL A 173 -3.22 23.12 0.51
C VAL A 173 -2.09 22.16 0.17
N PRO A 174 -1.13 22.53 -0.71
CA PRO A 174 0.05 21.71 -0.94
C PRO A 174 0.97 21.74 0.28
N GLU A 175 1.34 20.57 0.76
CA GLU A 175 2.31 20.38 1.85
C GLU A 175 3.62 19.84 1.29
N VAL A 176 4.73 20.54 1.51
CA VAL A 176 6.06 20.03 1.10
C VAL A 176 6.55 19.01 2.11
N PHE A 177 7.00 17.85 1.63
CA PHE A 177 7.59 16.82 2.47
C PHE A 177 9.05 16.54 2.08
N THR A 178 9.79 15.88 2.97
CA THR A 178 11.23 15.63 2.80
C THR A 178 11.57 14.16 3.05
N GLY A 179 12.86 13.82 2.94
CA GLY A 179 13.38 12.47 3.11
C GLY A 179 13.28 11.61 1.86
N SER A 180 13.73 10.36 1.99
CA SER A 180 13.70 9.34 0.96
C SER A 180 12.44 8.48 1.10
N HIS A 181 11.71 8.27 0.01
CA HIS A 181 10.44 7.54 0.02
C HIS A 181 10.59 6.26 -0.80
N VAL A 182 10.46 5.13 -0.13
CA VAL A 182 10.61 3.78 -0.69
C VAL A 182 9.23 3.15 -0.85
N PHE A 183 8.82 2.89 -2.08
CA PHE A 183 7.56 2.21 -2.37
C PHE A 183 7.82 0.77 -2.79
N VAL A 184 7.28 -0.19 -2.05
CA VAL A 184 7.47 -1.62 -2.30
C VAL A 184 6.18 -2.23 -2.82
N CYS A 185 6.23 -2.89 -3.97
CA CYS A 185 5.04 -3.53 -4.54
C CYS A 185 4.65 -4.76 -3.73
N VAL A 186 3.48 -4.74 -3.10
CA VAL A 186 2.93 -5.83 -2.27
C VAL A 186 1.62 -6.41 -2.83
N HIS A 187 1.24 -6.02 -4.04
CA HIS A 187 -0.11 -6.22 -4.59
C HIS A 187 -0.43 -7.70 -4.90
N ALA A 188 -0.80 -8.47 -3.87
CA ALA A 188 -1.01 -9.92 -3.95
C ALA A 188 -2.20 -10.34 -4.84
N SER A 189 -3.26 -9.54 -4.88
CA SER A 189 -4.44 -9.79 -5.72
C SER A 189 -4.14 -9.64 -7.22
N ARG A 190 -3.15 -8.79 -7.57
CA ARG A 190 -2.65 -8.62 -8.95
C ARG A 190 -1.59 -9.65 -9.31
N ASP A 191 -0.63 -9.84 -8.42
CA ASP A 191 0.60 -10.56 -8.68
C ASP A 191 1.06 -11.31 -7.43
N ARG A 192 0.98 -12.64 -7.50
CA ARG A 192 1.37 -13.52 -6.40
C ARG A 192 2.84 -13.33 -5.98
N ARG A 193 3.74 -13.04 -6.92
CA ARG A 193 5.17 -12.85 -6.62
C ARG A 193 5.39 -11.61 -5.77
N CYS A 194 4.75 -10.50 -6.13
CA CYS A 194 4.75 -9.30 -5.30
C CYS A 194 4.07 -9.53 -3.94
N GLY A 195 3.01 -10.33 -3.90
CA GLY A 195 2.35 -10.71 -2.65
C GLY A 195 3.20 -11.58 -1.71
N VAL A 196 4.18 -12.31 -2.24
CA VAL A 196 5.13 -13.11 -1.43
C VAL A 196 6.38 -12.31 -1.08
N CYS A 197 7.04 -11.71 -2.07
CA CYS A 197 8.30 -10.98 -1.87
C CYS A 197 8.10 -9.65 -1.14
N GLY A 198 7.06 -8.90 -1.50
CA GLY A 198 6.87 -7.51 -1.08
C GLY A 198 6.75 -7.34 0.45
N PRO A 199 5.87 -8.07 1.15
CA PRO A 199 5.73 -7.96 2.59
C PRO A 199 7.03 -8.23 3.36
N ILE A 200 7.84 -9.20 2.90
CA ILE A 200 9.15 -9.51 3.50
C ILE A 200 10.10 -8.32 3.34
N LEU A 201 10.15 -7.71 2.15
CA LEU A 201 10.99 -6.53 1.91
C LEU A 201 10.54 -5.33 2.74
N VAL A 202 9.23 -5.08 2.86
CA VAL A 202 8.71 -3.99 3.70
C VAL A 202 9.15 -4.17 5.15
N GLN A 203 8.98 -5.36 5.71
CA GLN A 203 9.42 -5.68 7.06
C GLN A 203 10.93 -5.45 7.23
N LYS A 204 11.74 -5.99 6.32
CA LYS A 204 13.20 -5.91 6.41
C LYS A 204 13.73 -4.49 6.21
N LEU A 205 13.09 -3.68 5.38
CA LEU A 205 13.39 -2.26 5.24
C LEU A 205 13.08 -1.50 6.53
N ASP A 206 11.95 -1.77 7.19
CA ASP A 206 11.62 -1.13 8.47
C ASP A 206 12.65 -1.48 9.56
N GLU A 207 13.05 -2.75 9.64
CA GLU A 207 14.10 -3.23 10.56
C GLU A 207 15.42 -2.49 10.31
N GLU A 208 15.86 -2.36 9.05
CA GLU A 208 17.09 -1.62 8.70
C GLU A 208 16.99 -0.12 9.03
N ILE A 209 15.83 0.51 8.81
CA ILE A 209 15.61 1.93 9.16
C ILE A 209 15.73 2.13 10.66
N GLU A 210 15.15 1.24 11.46
CA GLU A 210 15.25 1.30 12.91
C GLU A 210 16.69 1.08 13.39
N LEU A 211 17.36 0.05 12.88
CA LEU A 211 18.76 -0.25 13.22
C LEU A 211 19.70 0.91 12.91
N ARG A 212 19.45 1.65 11.83
CA ARG A 212 20.26 2.80 11.39
C ARG A 212 19.80 4.14 11.98
N GLY A 213 18.70 4.17 12.73
CA GLY A 213 18.15 5.41 13.30
C GLY A 213 17.63 6.41 12.25
N LEU A 214 17.07 5.91 11.15
CA LEU A 214 16.64 6.71 9.99
C LEU A 214 15.12 6.98 9.94
N LYS A 215 14.39 6.77 11.04
CA LYS A 215 12.91 6.84 11.09
C LYS A 215 12.32 8.18 10.61
N ASP A 216 13.06 9.27 10.74
CA ASP A 216 12.64 10.62 10.31
C ASP A 216 13.22 11.04 8.95
N GLN A 217 13.91 10.12 8.26
CA GLN A 217 14.63 10.41 7.01
C GLN A 217 14.21 9.48 5.87
N VAL A 218 13.83 8.23 6.17
CA VAL A 218 13.47 7.23 5.17
C VAL A 218 12.09 6.66 5.51
N TYR A 219 11.20 6.69 4.53
CA TYR A 219 9.81 6.26 4.67
C TYR A 219 9.53 5.08 3.74
N VAL A 220 8.99 3.98 4.28
CA VAL A 220 8.68 2.78 3.51
C VAL A 220 7.17 2.57 3.45
N SER A 221 6.64 2.54 2.23
CA SER A 221 5.22 2.38 1.97
C SER A 221 4.94 1.17 1.07
N PRO A 222 4.08 0.24 1.50
CA PRO A 222 3.54 -0.78 0.60
C PRO A 222 2.73 -0.12 -0.52
N CYS A 223 2.91 -0.55 -1.76
CA CYS A 223 2.21 -0.01 -2.91
C CYS A 223 1.56 -1.09 -3.79
N SER A 224 0.57 -0.64 -4.56
CA SER A 224 -0.09 -1.42 -5.59
C SER A 224 0.87 -1.76 -6.74
N HIS A 225 0.39 -2.50 -7.72
CA HIS A 225 1.28 -3.10 -8.71
C HIS A 225 1.92 -2.08 -9.64
N ILE A 226 3.23 -1.93 -9.53
CA ILE A 226 4.03 -1.01 -10.35
C ILE A 226 4.54 -1.64 -11.66
N GLY A 227 4.21 -2.90 -11.94
CA GLY A 227 4.60 -3.60 -13.17
C GLY A 227 5.91 -4.38 -13.05
N GLY A 228 6.14 -5.29 -13.99
CA GLY A 228 7.34 -6.12 -14.02
C GLY A 228 7.29 -7.29 -13.03
N HIS A 229 6.20 -8.05 -13.01
CA HIS A 229 6.04 -9.25 -12.17
C HIS A 229 7.20 -10.26 -12.34
N LYS A 230 7.77 -10.36 -13.55
CA LYS A 230 8.97 -11.18 -13.79
C LYS A 230 10.14 -10.76 -12.90
N TYR A 231 10.23 -9.47 -12.56
CA TYR A 231 11.26 -8.83 -11.75
C TYR A 231 10.87 -8.65 -10.27
N ALA A 232 9.87 -9.40 -9.77
CA ALA A 232 9.39 -9.28 -8.40
C ALA A 232 10.53 -9.30 -7.36
N GLY A 233 10.31 -8.57 -6.26
CA GLY A 233 11.36 -7.78 -5.61
C GLY A 233 11.39 -6.34 -6.16
N ASN A 234 10.21 -5.80 -6.48
CA ASN A 234 10.07 -4.49 -7.12
C ASN A 234 9.88 -3.40 -6.08
N LEU A 235 10.76 -2.39 -6.10
CA LEU A 235 10.61 -1.18 -5.29
C LEU A 235 11.03 0.07 -6.07
N ILE A 236 10.59 1.23 -5.62
CA ILE A 236 10.98 2.54 -6.16
C ILE A 236 11.53 3.37 -5.01
N ILE A 237 12.68 4.01 -5.22
CA ILE A 237 13.26 4.96 -4.26
C ILE A 237 13.17 6.35 -4.87
N TYR A 238 12.37 7.21 -4.23
CA TYR A 238 12.36 8.64 -4.47
C TYR A 238 13.26 9.34 -3.48
N GLN A 239 14.22 10.11 -3.97
CA GLN A 239 15.19 10.80 -3.12
C GLN A 239 15.55 12.17 -3.70
N PRO A 240 15.49 13.24 -2.89
CA PRO A 240 16.07 14.53 -3.23
C PRO A 240 17.59 14.41 -3.45
N GLY A 241 18.07 14.85 -4.61
CA GLY A 241 19.49 14.98 -4.90
C GLY A 241 20.12 16.19 -4.21
N THR A 242 21.45 16.24 -4.21
CA THR A 242 22.22 17.39 -3.71
C THR A 242 22.01 18.65 -4.53
N ASP A 243 21.55 18.52 -5.77
CA ASP A 243 21.14 19.61 -6.67
C ASP A 243 19.70 20.10 -6.43
N GLY A 244 19.02 19.53 -5.42
CA GLY A 244 17.63 19.82 -5.09
C GLY A 244 16.60 19.15 -6.00
N LYS A 245 17.02 18.37 -7.00
CA LYS A 245 16.09 17.64 -7.87
C LYS A 245 15.79 16.27 -7.30
N THR A 246 14.52 15.90 -7.26
CA THR A 246 14.10 14.56 -6.84
C THR A 246 14.28 13.57 -7.98
N THR A 247 15.00 12.49 -7.70
CA THR A 247 15.11 11.33 -8.61
C THR A 247 14.17 10.22 -8.16
N GLY A 248 13.79 9.35 -9.08
CA GLY A 248 12.95 8.18 -8.81
C GLY A 248 13.50 6.94 -9.49
N HIS A 249 14.27 6.14 -8.77
CA HIS A 249 14.92 4.94 -9.31
C HIS A 249 14.09 3.70 -9.03
N TRP A 250 13.90 2.88 -10.06
CA TRP A 250 13.15 1.64 -10.00
C TRP A 250 14.10 0.47 -9.88
N TYR A 251 13.82 -0.41 -8.94
CA TYR A 251 14.59 -1.62 -8.70
C TYR A 251 13.74 -2.86 -8.93
N GLY A 252 14.37 -3.94 -9.36
CA GLY A 252 13.77 -5.26 -9.51
C GLY A 252 14.73 -6.33 -9.04
N TYR A 253 14.19 -7.54 -8.81
CA TYR A 253 14.93 -8.65 -8.20
C TYR A 253 15.56 -8.33 -6.84
N VAL A 254 15.10 -7.29 -6.13
CA VAL A 254 15.60 -6.98 -4.80
C VAL A 254 15.28 -8.11 -3.83
N THR A 255 16.27 -8.58 -3.09
CA THR A 255 16.13 -9.54 -1.99
C THR A 255 16.48 -8.88 -0.64
N PRO A 256 16.18 -9.54 0.50
CA PRO A 256 16.59 -9.03 1.82
C PRO A 256 18.10 -8.78 1.96
N GLU A 257 18.93 -9.57 1.28
CA GLU A 257 20.39 -9.45 1.30
C GLU A 257 20.90 -8.17 0.60
N ASP A 258 20.12 -7.64 -0.35
CA ASP A 258 20.46 -6.42 -1.09
C ASP A 258 20.21 -5.13 -0.30
N LEU A 259 19.43 -5.21 0.79
CA LEU A 259 18.97 -4.01 1.48
C LEU A 259 20.11 -3.20 2.09
N SER A 260 21.13 -3.85 2.67
CA SER A 260 22.29 -3.13 3.22
C SER A 260 22.99 -2.31 2.13
N GLU A 261 23.15 -2.86 0.92
CA GLU A 261 23.75 -2.15 -0.20
C GLU A 261 22.87 -0.97 -0.66
N LEU A 262 21.55 -1.15 -0.73
CA LEU A 262 20.62 -0.06 -1.06
C LEU A 262 20.70 1.10 -0.05
N PHE A 263 20.81 0.80 1.24
CA PHE A 263 20.99 1.83 2.27
C PHE A 263 22.36 2.53 2.16
N GLU A 264 23.43 1.76 1.99
CA GLU A 264 24.80 2.29 2.01
C GLU A 264 25.17 3.04 0.74
N GLN A 265 24.76 2.56 -0.43
CA GLN A 265 25.10 3.16 -1.71
C GLN A 265 24.05 4.20 -2.09
N HIS A 266 22.80 3.80 -2.23
CA HIS A 266 21.80 4.70 -2.79
C HIS A 266 21.29 5.70 -1.76
N ILE A 267 20.78 5.25 -0.61
CA ILE A 267 20.17 6.16 0.35
C ILE A 267 21.25 7.08 0.98
N ALA A 268 22.37 6.52 1.43
CA ALA A 268 23.40 7.30 2.11
C ALA A 268 24.32 8.13 1.18
N LYS A 269 24.69 7.61 0.00
CA LYS A 269 25.63 8.31 -0.91
C LYS A 269 24.99 8.88 -2.16
N GLY A 270 23.76 8.49 -2.49
CA GLY A 270 23.12 8.84 -3.76
C GLY A 270 23.64 8.01 -4.94
N GLU A 271 24.37 6.92 -4.70
CA GLU A 271 24.95 6.06 -5.74
C GLU A 271 23.97 4.93 -6.11
N VAL A 272 23.57 4.89 -7.38
CA VAL A 272 22.59 3.91 -7.87
C VAL A 272 23.20 2.50 -7.93
N VAL A 273 22.48 1.52 -7.38
CA VAL A 273 22.82 0.09 -7.49
C VAL A 273 22.45 -0.44 -8.88
N GLU A 274 23.35 -0.26 -9.85
CA GLU A 274 23.12 -0.52 -11.29
C GLU A 274 22.63 -1.96 -11.57
N ARG A 275 23.15 -2.97 -10.86
CA ARG A 275 22.77 -4.39 -11.05
C ARG A 275 21.28 -4.68 -10.78
N LEU A 276 20.61 -3.83 -10.01
CA LEU A 276 19.19 -3.95 -9.66
C LEU A 276 18.33 -2.92 -10.42
N LEU A 277 18.95 -1.99 -11.14
CA LEU A 277 18.27 -0.84 -11.74
C LEU A 277 17.42 -1.27 -12.94
N ARG A 278 16.13 -0.91 -12.89
CA ARG A 278 15.19 -1.10 -13.98
C ARG A 278 14.99 0.15 -14.85
N GLY A 279 15.14 1.32 -14.25
CA GLY A 279 14.99 2.61 -14.91
C GLY A 279 14.80 3.76 -13.93
N GLN A 280 14.70 4.97 -14.46
CA GLN A 280 14.61 6.19 -13.67
C GLN A 280 13.49 7.10 -14.21
N MET A 281 12.75 7.75 -13.31
CA MET A 281 11.77 8.78 -13.66
C MET A 281 12.42 9.92 -14.44
N GLY A 282 11.75 10.41 -15.49
CA GLY A 282 12.23 11.49 -16.33
C GLY A 282 13.35 11.11 -17.31
N THR A 283 13.77 9.84 -17.35
CA THR A 283 14.76 9.33 -18.34
C THR A 283 14.06 8.49 -19.40
N ASN A 284 14.59 8.54 -20.63
CA ASN A 284 14.17 7.63 -21.68
C ASN A 284 14.91 6.29 -21.51
N PRO A 285 14.26 5.11 -21.64
CA PRO A 285 14.92 3.81 -21.51
C PRO A 285 16.19 3.61 -22.35
N GLU A 286 16.38 4.33 -23.46
CA GLU A 286 17.61 4.27 -24.28
C GLU A 286 18.85 4.87 -23.60
N GLU A 287 18.70 5.78 -22.63
CA GLU A 287 19.82 6.41 -21.93
C GLU A 287 20.37 5.50 -20.82
N VAL A 288 19.48 4.77 -20.13
CA VAL A 288 19.84 3.83 -19.06
C VAL A 288 20.64 2.64 -19.58
N GLN A 289 20.40 2.20 -20.83
CA GLN A 289 21.16 1.12 -21.46
C GLN A 289 22.60 1.54 -21.80
N LYS A 290 22.83 2.82 -22.12
CA LYS A 290 24.15 3.33 -22.54
C LYS A 290 25.10 3.55 -21.35
N GLU A 291 24.59 3.86 -20.17
CA GLU A 291 25.42 4.05 -18.97
C GLU A 291 25.90 2.71 -18.38
N GLY A 292 25.10 1.65 -18.46
CA GLY A 292 25.47 0.31 -17.99
C GLY A 292 26.56 -0.40 -18.82
N GLU A 293 26.72 -0.03 -20.09
CA GLU A 293 27.76 -0.59 -20.95
C GLU A 293 29.13 0.11 -20.79
N GLN A 294 29.17 1.33 -20.26
CA GLN A 294 30.40 2.15 -20.21
C GLN A 294 31.26 1.93 -18.95
N LYS A 295 30.88 1.06 -18.01
CA LYS A 295 31.60 0.83 -16.74
C LYS A 295 32.25 -0.55 -16.55
N LEU A 296 32.38 -1.36 -17.59
CA LEU A 296 33.20 -2.58 -17.50
C LEU A 296 34.69 -2.23 -17.74
N PRO A 297 35.62 -2.63 -16.85
CA PRO A 297 37.05 -2.46 -17.10
C PRO A 297 37.47 -3.37 -18.26
N ASN A 298 37.93 -2.74 -19.34
CA ASN A 298 38.40 -3.38 -20.54
C ASN A 298 39.71 -4.15 -20.22
N GLY A 299 39.63 -5.48 -20.18
CA GLY A 299 40.80 -6.35 -20.25
C GLY A 299 40.99 -6.80 -21.70
N GLU A 300 42.10 -6.40 -22.31
CA GLU A 300 42.59 -6.94 -23.59
C GLU A 300 42.75 -8.48 -23.46
N ASP A 301 42.26 -9.28 -24.41
CA ASP A 301 42.96 -9.53 -25.67
C ASP A 301 42.24 -10.51 -26.62
N SER A 302 42.43 -10.28 -27.92
CA SER A 302 42.46 -11.22 -29.06
C SER A 302 41.18 -11.77 -29.76
N LYS A 303 41.00 -11.23 -30.99
CA LYS A 303 40.77 -11.88 -32.31
C LYS A 303 39.41 -12.48 -32.70
N GLU A 304 38.76 -11.71 -33.59
CA GLU A 304 38.37 -12.06 -34.97
C GLU A 304 37.41 -13.25 -35.20
N SER A 305 36.17 -12.95 -35.58
CA SER A 305 35.62 -13.39 -36.87
C SER A 305 34.31 -12.65 -37.22
N LYS A 306 34.34 -12.06 -38.42
CA LYS A 306 33.25 -11.35 -39.10
C LYS A 306 32.32 -12.37 -39.75
N VAL A 307 31.03 -12.33 -39.45
CA VAL A 307 29.98 -12.92 -40.31
C VAL A 307 28.88 -11.87 -40.50
N GLU A 308 28.88 -11.26 -41.69
CA GLU A 308 27.76 -10.51 -42.22
C GLU A 308 26.68 -11.50 -42.69
N ILE A 309 25.45 -11.37 -42.19
CA ILE A 309 24.25 -11.75 -42.95
C ILE A 309 23.35 -10.54 -43.01
N LYS A 310 23.23 -9.99 -44.22
CA LYS A 310 22.22 -9.00 -44.60
C LYS A 310 20.94 -9.75 -44.95
N GLU A 311 19.81 -9.37 -44.36
CA GLU A 311 18.53 -9.43 -45.06
C GLU A 311 17.75 -8.14 -44.85
N ASN A 312 17.32 -7.57 -45.96
CA ASN A 312 16.52 -6.37 -46.09
C ASN A 312 15.12 -6.83 -46.50
N GLY A 313 14.06 -6.37 -45.81
CA GLY A 313 12.71 -6.85 -46.05
C GLY A 313 11.64 -5.96 -45.41
N ASN A 314 11.30 -4.92 -46.16
CA ASN A 314 10.24 -3.93 -45.93
C ASN A 314 8.88 -4.55 -45.54
N GLN A 315 8.25 -4.14 -44.43
CA GLN A 315 6.78 -4.05 -44.36
C GLN A 315 6.26 -3.18 -43.22
N SER A 316 5.22 -2.44 -43.58
CA SER A 316 4.42 -1.49 -42.83
C SER A 316 3.60 -2.07 -41.67
N LYS A 317 3.30 -1.17 -40.72
CA LYS A 317 2.06 -1.09 -39.91
C LYS A 317 1.98 -2.01 -38.68
N VAL A 318 1.86 -1.39 -37.51
CA VAL A 318 0.73 -1.43 -36.55
C VAL A 318 1.31 -1.04 -35.18
N GLU A 319 0.97 0.16 -34.72
CA GLU A 319 1.12 0.51 -33.29
C GLU A 319 0.14 -0.36 -32.50
N THR A 320 0.62 -1.48 -32.01
CA THR A 320 -0.11 -2.27 -31.00
C THR A 320 0.26 -1.69 -29.65
N VAL A 321 -0.70 -1.00 -29.02
CA VAL A 321 -0.69 -0.78 -27.57
C VAL A 321 -0.60 -2.15 -26.92
N ALA A 322 0.59 -2.55 -26.52
CA ALA A 322 0.87 -3.88 -25.98
C ALA A 322 0.16 -4.03 -24.63
N SER A 323 -0.97 -4.72 -24.66
CA SER A 323 -1.64 -5.29 -23.50
C SER A 323 -0.67 -6.26 -22.80
N CYS A 324 -0.25 -5.91 -21.59
CA CYS A 324 0.90 -6.46 -20.85
C CYS A 324 0.74 -7.90 -20.30
N CYS A 325 -0.10 -8.77 -20.86
CA CYS A 325 -0.49 -10.02 -20.19
C CYS A 325 -0.25 -11.31 -20.98
N GLN A 326 0.85 -11.45 -21.72
CA GLN A 326 1.25 -12.74 -22.32
C GLN A 326 2.75 -12.98 -22.15
N GLY A 327 3.11 -13.71 -21.09
CA GLY A 327 4.44 -14.32 -20.94
C GLY A 327 4.52 -15.62 -21.74
N SER A 328 5.66 -15.88 -22.37
CA SER A 328 5.88 -16.96 -23.35
C SER A 328 5.95 -18.38 -22.79
N ASN A 329 5.83 -18.60 -21.47
CA ASN A 329 6.16 -19.90 -20.83
C ASN A 329 5.04 -20.52 -19.96
N GLY A 330 3.75 -20.22 -20.20
CA GLY A 330 2.65 -21.04 -19.66
C GLY A 330 2.43 -21.01 -18.14
N PHE A 331 3.04 -20.08 -17.39
CA PHE A 331 2.75 -19.84 -15.98
C PHE A 331 1.84 -18.63 -15.81
N THR A 332 0.57 -18.84 -15.44
CA THR A 332 -0.41 -17.78 -15.21
C THR A 332 -0.19 -17.16 -13.82
N CYS A 333 0.61 -16.11 -13.75
CA CYS A 333 0.82 -15.32 -12.51
C CYS A 333 -0.40 -14.47 -12.13
N CYS A 334 -1.26 -14.18 -13.11
CA CYS A 334 -2.45 -13.36 -12.96
C CYS A 334 -3.61 -14.21 -12.47
N ARG A 335 -4.25 -13.79 -11.38
CA ARG A 335 -5.46 -14.44 -10.87
C ARG A 335 -6.67 -13.86 -11.59
N ASP A 336 -7.02 -14.46 -12.73
CA ASP A 336 -8.28 -14.13 -13.41
C ASP A 336 -9.44 -14.84 -12.71
N GLU A 337 -10.45 -14.08 -12.28
CA GLU A 337 -11.74 -14.66 -11.90
C GLU A 337 -12.55 -14.93 -13.17
N SER A 338 -12.48 -16.16 -13.70
CA SER A 338 -13.63 -16.71 -14.43
C SER A 338 -13.67 -18.25 -14.50
N SER A 339 -14.86 -18.76 -14.16
CA SER A 339 -15.51 -19.99 -14.61
C SER A 339 -14.99 -21.35 -14.11
N GLY A 340 -15.78 -21.90 -13.19
CA GLY A 340 -15.78 -23.30 -12.81
C GLY A 340 -16.09 -24.21 -14.01
N LYS A 341 -15.37 -25.32 -14.03
CA LYS A 341 -15.54 -26.43 -14.98
C LYS A 341 -16.80 -27.20 -14.59
N SER A 342 -17.94 -26.97 -15.23
CA SER A 342 -19.04 -27.94 -15.23
C SER A 342 -18.91 -28.81 -16.49
N SER A 343 -18.61 -30.09 -16.26
CA SER A 343 -18.73 -31.13 -17.26
C SER A 343 -20.19 -31.24 -17.68
N SER A 344 -20.43 -31.14 -18.98
CA SER A 344 -21.70 -31.42 -19.65
C SER A 344 -22.17 -32.85 -19.39
N ILE A 345 -23.32 -33.00 -18.73
CA ILE A 345 -24.26 -34.09 -18.98
C ILE A 345 -25.61 -33.43 -19.21
N GLU A 346 -26.10 -33.56 -20.44
CA GLU A 346 -27.49 -33.31 -20.80
C GLU A 346 -28.37 -34.34 -20.09
N GLU A 347 -29.45 -33.90 -19.44
CA GLU A 347 -30.72 -34.58 -19.64
C GLU A 347 -31.90 -33.63 -19.41
N ARG A 348 -32.81 -33.69 -20.37
CA ARG A 348 -33.98 -32.82 -20.56
C ARG A 348 -35.18 -33.49 -19.90
N SER A 349 -35.93 -32.76 -19.08
CA SER A 349 -37.35 -33.04 -18.85
C SER A 349 -38.07 -31.74 -18.47
N LYS A 350 -39.09 -31.41 -19.27
CA LYS A 350 -40.03 -30.30 -19.09
C LYS A 350 -40.91 -30.59 -17.87
N GLU A 351 -41.27 -29.54 -17.13
CA GLU A 351 -42.67 -29.30 -16.77
C GLU A 351 -42.93 -27.82 -16.52
N ILE A 352 -44.15 -27.40 -16.83
CA ILE A 352 -44.63 -26.03 -16.98
C ILE A 352 -45.42 -25.67 -15.72
N SER A 353 -45.20 -24.49 -15.15
CA SER A 353 -46.28 -23.67 -14.61
C SER A 353 -45.92 -22.19 -14.68
N ASN A 354 -46.84 -21.43 -15.27
CA ASN A 354 -46.84 -19.97 -15.37
C ASN A 354 -46.98 -19.34 -13.98
N ASP A 355 -46.28 -18.23 -13.73
CA ASP A 355 -46.94 -17.08 -13.10
C ASP A 355 -46.29 -15.74 -13.47
N GLU A 356 -47.12 -14.71 -13.38
CA GLU A 356 -47.08 -13.36 -13.95
C GLU A 356 -45.92 -12.43 -13.52
N GLN A 357 -45.68 -11.42 -14.38
CA GLN A 357 -44.75 -10.30 -14.17
C GLN A 357 -45.15 -9.38 -13.01
N VAL A 358 -44.20 -9.06 -12.12
CA VAL A 358 -44.05 -7.71 -11.51
C VAL A 358 -42.56 -7.42 -11.30
N PRO A 359 -42.02 -6.25 -11.73
CA PRO A 359 -40.59 -5.93 -11.59
C PRO A 359 -40.31 -5.28 -10.23
N THR A 360 -39.38 -5.84 -9.45
CA THR A 360 -38.83 -5.21 -8.25
C THR A 360 -37.37 -4.83 -8.44
N THR A 361 -37.13 -3.54 -8.24
CA THR A 361 -35.83 -2.86 -8.18
C THR A 361 -34.89 -3.51 -7.17
N ALA A 362 -33.88 -4.23 -7.64
CA ALA A 362 -32.80 -4.75 -6.80
C ALA A 362 -31.46 -4.70 -7.55
N SER A 363 -30.86 -3.50 -7.64
CA SER A 363 -29.43 -3.37 -8.00
C SER A 363 -28.70 -2.27 -7.21
N LYS A 364 -29.15 -1.95 -5.99
CA LYS A 364 -28.54 -0.90 -5.15
C LYS A 364 -28.07 -1.34 -3.76
N PHE A 365 -28.07 -2.63 -3.44
CA PHE A 365 -27.73 -3.10 -2.09
C PHE A 365 -26.60 -4.13 -1.98
N SER A 366 -25.93 -4.57 -3.05
CA SER A 366 -24.87 -5.59 -2.91
C SER A 366 -23.54 -5.08 -2.34
N CYS A 367 -23.30 -3.75 -2.28
CA CYS A 367 -22.07 -3.18 -1.73
C CYS A 367 -22.17 -2.86 -0.22
N TRP A 368 -23.35 -2.98 0.41
CA TRP A 368 -23.53 -2.74 1.86
C TRP A 368 -23.46 -4.03 2.70
N THR A 369 -23.25 -5.19 2.10
CA THR A 369 -22.84 -6.38 2.86
C THR A 369 -21.31 -6.41 2.96
N GLY A 370 -20.76 -5.39 3.62
CA GLY A 370 -19.37 -5.37 4.05
C GLY A 370 -19.18 -6.40 5.17
N LYS A 371 -18.15 -7.22 5.04
CA LYS A 371 -17.71 -8.21 6.01
C LYS A 371 -17.11 -7.44 7.20
N TRP A 372 -17.84 -7.38 8.31
CA TRP A 372 -17.45 -6.66 9.52
C TRP A 372 -16.13 -7.26 10.04
N GLU A 373 -15.18 -6.40 10.44
CA GLU A 373 -13.97 -6.88 11.10
C GLU A 373 -14.32 -7.51 12.45
N GLN A 374 -13.61 -8.58 12.85
CA GLN A 374 -13.90 -9.31 14.08
C GLN A 374 -13.91 -8.40 15.32
N SER A 375 -13.10 -7.34 15.32
CA SER A 375 -13.06 -6.30 16.35
C SER A 375 -14.39 -5.54 16.46
N GLU A 376 -14.96 -5.12 15.32
CA GLU A 376 -16.21 -4.35 15.27
C GLU A 376 -17.42 -5.20 15.71
N ILE A 377 -17.44 -6.49 15.36
CA ILE A 377 -18.47 -7.43 15.84
C ILE A 377 -18.36 -7.58 17.36
N LEU A 378 -17.16 -7.76 17.89
CA LEU A 378 -16.94 -7.93 19.33
C LEU A 378 -17.34 -6.66 20.10
N THR A 379 -17.01 -5.48 19.59
CA THR A 379 -17.42 -4.20 20.19
C THR A 379 -18.94 -4.03 20.14
N ALA A 380 -19.59 -4.32 19.02
CA ALA A 380 -21.05 -4.23 18.90
C ALA A 380 -21.75 -5.20 19.87
N VAL A 381 -21.29 -6.45 19.96
CA VAL A 381 -21.83 -7.45 20.90
C VAL A 381 -21.63 -7.01 22.35
N ALA A 382 -20.47 -6.44 22.70
CA ALA A 382 -20.20 -5.93 24.05
C ALA A 382 -21.13 -4.78 24.44
N VAL A 383 -21.37 -3.83 23.51
CA VAL A 383 -22.29 -2.70 23.74
C VAL A 383 -23.72 -3.19 23.93
N VAL A 384 -24.19 -4.11 23.08
CA VAL A 384 -25.53 -4.70 23.19
C VAL A 384 -25.68 -5.46 24.51
N GLY A 385 -24.67 -6.23 24.91
CA GLY A 385 -24.64 -6.93 26.20
C GLY A 385 -24.71 -5.98 27.39
N ALA A 386 -23.97 -4.88 27.36
CA ALA A 386 -23.99 -3.85 28.42
C ALA A 386 -25.38 -3.19 28.54
N VAL A 387 -25.98 -2.80 27.41
CA VAL A 387 -27.32 -2.20 27.39
C VAL A 387 -28.38 -3.16 27.92
N ALA A 388 -28.33 -4.43 27.50
CA ALA A 388 -29.24 -5.46 27.99
C ALA A 388 -29.09 -5.66 29.52
N THR A 389 -27.87 -5.65 30.03
CA THR A 389 -27.59 -5.79 31.47
C THR A 389 -28.15 -4.61 32.27
N VAL A 390 -27.97 -3.38 31.78
CA VAL A 390 -28.54 -2.17 32.39
C VAL A 390 -30.07 -2.22 32.37
N ALA A 391 -30.68 -2.65 31.26
CA ALA A 391 -32.13 -2.77 31.14
C ALA A 391 -32.71 -3.81 32.13
N VAL A 392 -32.04 -4.96 32.27
CA VAL A 392 -32.43 -5.98 33.25
C VAL A 392 -32.29 -5.46 34.67
N ALA A 393 -31.17 -4.83 35.02
CA ALA A 393 -30.96 -4.23 36.34
C ALA A 393 -32.02 -3.16 36.65
N TYR A 394 -32.35 -2.30 35.69
CA TYR A 394 -33.40 -1.29 35.83
C TYR A 394 -34.80 -1.92 36.02
N SER A 395 -35.09 -3.01 35.31
CA SER A 395 -36.37 -3.72 35.44
C SER A 395 -36.53 -4.39 36.82
N ILE A 396 -35.44 -4.92 37.39
CA ILE A 396 -35.42 -5.48 38.74
C ILE A 396 -35.60 -4.37 39.77
N TYR A 397 -34.85 -3.27 39.65
CA TYR A 397 -34.97 -2.11 40.52
C TYR A 397 -36.40 -1.56 40.56
N ARG A 398 -37.06 -1.44 39.39
CA ARG A 398 -38.45 -0.97 39.30
C ARG A 398 -39.46 -1.95 39.91
N ARG A 399 -39.16 -3.25 39.97
CA ARG A 399 -40.04 -4.26 40.60
C ARG A 399 -39.86 -4.36 42.11
N SER A 400 -38.76 -3.84 42.65
CA SER A 400 -38.44 -3.86 44.08
C SER A 400 -38.82 -2.57 44.82
N GLY A 401 -39.39 -1.58 44.12
CA GLY A 401 -39.84 -0.30 44.67
C GLY A 401 -41.35 -0.20 44.85
#